data_AF-I1ISU0-F1
#
_entry.id   AF-I1ISU0-F1
#
_cell.length_a   1.000
_cell.length_b   1.000
_cell.length_c   1.000
_cell.angle_alpha   90.00
_cell.angle_beta   90.00
_cell.angle_gamma   90.00
#
_symmetry.space_group_name_H-M   'P 1'
#
loop_
_entity.id
_entity.type
_entity.pdbx_description
1 polymer ?
#
loop_
_entity_poly.entity_id
_entity_poly.type
_entity_poly.pdbx_seq_one_letter_code
_entity_poly.pdbx_strand_id
1 'polypeptide(L)' 'MGGDHGGGGGDFRQKVWSMTGGPYCRPVHWRRNTAIAMFGIFLVCIPIAMKSAELEQRPHHPVRPIPSQLWCKNFGKKEY' A
#
# COMPACT_ATOMS: atom_id res chain seq x y z
N MET A 1 12.02 -5.53 -53.94
CA MET A 1 11.15 -4.33 -53.97
C MET A 1 9.71 -4.77 -53.76
N GLY A 2 9.00 -4.11 -52.84
CA GLY A 2 7.57 -4.31 -52.58
C GLY A 2 7.31 -4.40 -51.08
N GLY A 3 6.65 -3.46 -50.42
CA GLY A 3 6.13 -2.15 -50.82
C GLY A 3 5.68 -1.49 -49.51
N ASP A 4 6.28 -0.36 -49.19
CA ASP A 4 5.96 0.44 -48.02
C ASP A 4 4.67 1.23 -48.30
N HIS A 5 3.64 1.03 -47.47
CA HIS A 5 2.49 1.93 -47.37
C HIS A 5 2.11 2.10 -45.91
N GLY A 6 2.70 3.11 -45.27
CA GLY A 6 2.29 3.65 -43.98
C GLY A 6 0.90 4.29 -44.02
N GLY A 7 0.16 4.14 -42.91
CA GLY A 7 -1.17 4.71 -42.67
C GLY A 7 -1.40 5.14 -41.22
N GLY A 8 -0.49 5.94 -40.66
CA GLY A 8 -0.81 7.18 -39.93
C GLY A 8 -1.86 7.22 -38.80
N GLY A 9 -2.01 6.19 -37.97
CA GLY A 9 -2.84 6.27 -36.76
C GLY A 9 -2.33 5.35 -35.67
N GLY A 10 -1.46 5.84 -34.78
CA GLY A 10 -1.07 5.08 -33.59
C GLY A 10 -2.31 4.58 -32.84
N ASP A 11 -2.26 3.36 -32.31
CA ASP A 11 -3.37 2.73 -31.60
C ASP A 11 -4.00 3.73 -30.62
N PHE A 12 -5.27 4.07 -30.83
CA PHE A 12 -5.97 5.09 -30.04
C PHE A 12 -5.95 4.75 -28.55
N ARG A 13 -5.81 3.46 -28.20
CA ARG A 13 -5.66 2.97 -26.83
C ARG A 13 -4.42 3.55 -26.13
N GLN A 14 -3.39 3.96 -26.88
CA GLN A 14 -2.23 4.66 -26.32
C GLN A 14 -2.53 6.13 -25.98
N LYS A 15 -3.57 6.73 -26.57
CA LYS A 15 -4.00 8.11 -26.31
C LYS A 15 -5.01 8.20 -25.18
N VAL A 16 -5.67 7.09 -24.83
CA VAL A 16 -6.66 7.03 -23.75
C VAL A 16 -5.95 6.79 -22.42
N TRP A 17 -6.15 7.72 -21.48
CA TRP A 17 -5.65 7.57 -20.11
C TRP A 17 -6.77 7.10 -19.17
N SER A 18 -6.42 6.19 -18.25
CA SER A 18 -7.29 5.72 -17.17
C SER A 18 -6.50 5.67 -15.87
N MET A 19 -7.18 5.90 -14.75
CA MET A 19 -6.56 5.89 -13.42
C MET A 19 -5.89 4.56 -13.08
N THR A 20 -6.45 3.43 -13.55
CA THR A 20 -5.92 2.08 -13.31
C THR A 20 -4.90 1.64 -14.36
N GLY A 21 -4.70 2.43 -15.42
CA GLY A 21 -3.97 2.03 -16.63
C GLY A 21 -4.90 1.47 -17.72
N GLY A 22 -4.28 1.06 -18.84
CA GLY A 22 -4.94 0.47 -20.01
C GLY A 22 -4.61 -1.02 -20.22
N PRO A 23 -5.13 -1.61 -21.31
CA PRO A 23 -4.84 -2.99 -21.67
C PRO A 23 -3.33 -3.27 -21.75
N TYR A 24 -2.88 -4.39 -21.18
CA TYR A 24 -1.47 -4.81 -21.15
C TYR A 24 -0.49 -3.79 -20.53
N CYS A 25 -0.93 -3.05 -19.50
CA CYS A 25 -0.06 -2.13 -18.76
C CYS A 25 1.22 -2.80 -18.21
N ARG A 26 2.37 -2.44 -18.79
CA ARG A 26 3.71 -2.86 -18.35
C ARG A 26 4.66 -1.67 -18.34
N PRO A 27 4.53 -0.73 -17.38
CA PRO A 27 5.39 0.44 -17.33
C PRO A 27 6.83 0.03 -16.99
N VAL A 28 7.79 0.62 -17.69
CA VAL A 28 9.24 0.33 -17.54
C VAL A 28 9.72 0.46 -16.09
N HIS A 29 9.14 1.40 -15.33
CA HIS A 29 9.55 1.72 -13.95
C HIS A 29 8.60 1.19 -12.87
N TRP A 30 7.81 0.14 -13.15
CA TRP A 30 6.82 -0.37 -12.19
C TRP A 30 7.39 -0.61 -10.79
N ARG A 31 8.59 -1.19 -10.69
CA ARG A 31 9.26 -1.49 -9.40
C ARG A 31 9.50 -0.25 -8.56
N ARG A 32 10.05 0.81 -9.18
CA ARG A 32 10.35 2.08 -8.51
C ARG A 32 9.06 2.75 -8.03
N ASN A 33 8.04 2.78 -8.88
CA ASN A 33 6.76 3.40 -8.54
C ASN A 33 6.06 2.66 -7.39
N THR A 34 6.08 1.32 -7.39
CA THR A 34 5.58 0.52 -6.27
C THR A 34 6.36 0.76 -4.98
N ALA A 35 7.69 0.88 -5.05
CA ALA A 35 8.51 1.19 -3.88
C ALA A 35 8.16 2.54 -3.27
N ILE A 36 7.95 3.58 -4.10
CA ILE A 36 7.51 4.91 -3.64
C ILE A 36 6.12 4.84 -2.99
N ALA A 37 5.18 4.12 -3.59
CA ALA A 37 3.85 3.95 -3.02
C ALA A 37 3.89 3.24 -1.66
N MET A 38 4.64 2.13 -1.55
CA MET A 38 4.83 1.42 -0.29
C MET A 38 5.50 2.29 0.77
N PHE A 39 6.50 3.08 0.38
CA PHE A 39 7.15 4.03 1.29
C PHE A 39 6.15 5.05 1.83
N GLY A 40 5.31 5.64 0.97
CA GLY A 40 4.26 6.57 1.40
C GLY A 40 3.24 5.92 2.35
N ILE A 41 2.82 4.69 2.07
CA ILE A 41 1.91 3.92 2.95
C ILE A 41 2.54 3.74 4.33
N PHE A 42 3.78 3.24 4.41
CA PHE A 42 4.44 3.03 5.70
C PHE A 42 4.69 4.33 6.46
N LEU A 43 5.08 5.39 5.76
CA LEU A 43 5.29 6.71 6.35
C LEU A 43 4.05 7.19 7.09
N VAL A 44 2.86 6.94 6.54
CA VAL A 44 1.58 7.35 7.13
C VAL A 44 1.07 6.33 8.16
N CYS A 45 1.08 5.04 7.84
CA CYS A 45 0.49 4.01 8.69
C CYS A 45 1.26 3.76 9.99
N ILE A 46 2.59 3.88 9.99
CA ILE A 46 3.41 3.67 11.20
C ILE A 46 3.08 4.67 12.31
N PRO A 47 3.11 6.00 12.10
CA PRO A 47 2.78 6.94 13.17
C PRO A 47 1.32 6.82 13.62
N ILE A 48 0.40 6.53 12.70
CA ILE A 48 -1.00 6.24 13.05
C ILE A 48 -1.08 5.02 13.96
N ALA A 49 -0.37 3.94 13.64
CA ALA A 49 -0.36 2.72 14.45
C ALA A 49 0.26 2.97 15.83
N MET A 50 1.36 3.72 15.90
CA MET A 50 1.99 4.13 17.17
C MET A 50 1.01 4.92 18.03
N LYS A 51 0.31 5.90 17.42
CA LYS A 51 -0.66 6.71 18.15
C LYS A 51 -1.89 5.91 18.57
N SER A 52 -2.37 5.02 17.69
CA SER A 52 -3.46 4.09 17.99
C SER A 52 -3.11 3.21 19.18
N ALA A 53 -1.90 2.66 19.24
CA ALA A 53 -1.44 1.81 20.35
C ALA A 53 -1.31 2.56 21.68
N GLU A 54 -0.95 3.85 21.66
CA GLU A 54 -0.94 4.70 22.86
C GLU A 54 -2.34 5.00 23.40
N LEU A 55 -3.30 5.19 22.51
CA LEU A 55 -4.68 5.52 22.87
C LEU A 55 -5.50 4.27 23.21
N GLU A 56 -5.00 3.08 22.89
CA GLU A 56 -5.67 1.82 23.14
C GLU A 56 -5.75 1.52 24.64
N GLN A 57 -6.90 1.80 25.24
CA GLN A 57 -7.22 1.45 26.63
C GLN A 57 -8.14 0.23 26.69
N ARG A 58 -7.83 -0.70 27.60
CA ARG A 58 -8.67 -1.86 27.90
C ARG A 58 -8.96 -1.94 29.40
N PRO A 59 -10.21 -1.67 29.83
CA PRO A 59 -10.59 -1.72 31.24
C PRO A 59 -10.51 -3.13 31.85
N HIS A 60 -10.72 -4.17 31.04
CA HIS A 60 -10.69 -5.56 31.47
C HIS A 60 -9.58 -6.34 30.77
N HIS A 61 -8.87 -7.17 31.54
CA HIS A 61 -7.90 -8.11 31.03
C HIS A 61 -8.60 -9.19 30.18
N PRO A 62 -8.02 -9.55 29.02
CA PRO A 62 -8.61 -10.58 28.18
C PRO A 62 -8.42 -11.97 28.82
N VAL A 63 -9.48 -12.77 28.76
CA VAL A 63 -9.52 -14.16 29.29
C VAL A 63 -8.59 -15.11 28.52
N ARG A 64 -8.19 -14.73 27.31
CA ARG A 64 -7.32 -15.49 26.41
C ARG A 64 -6.22 -14.61 25.82
N PRO A 65 -5.07 -15.16 25.42
CA PRO A 65 -4.03 -14.39 24.75
C PRO A 65 -4.59 -13.81 23.43
N ILE A 66 -4.48 -12.49 23.26
CA ILE A 66 -4.89 -11.79 22.05
C ILE A 66 -3.71 -10.98 21.48
N PRO A 67 -3.49 -10.96 20.15
CA PRO A 67 -2.32 -10.34 19.55
C PRO A 67 -2.13 -8.85 19.91
N SER A 68 -3.22 -8.12 20.12
CA SER A 68 -3.19 -6.70 20.52
C SER A 68 -2.60 -6.47 21.92
N GLN A 69 -2.42 -7.51 22.75
CA GLN A 69 -1.71 -7.39 24.02
C GLN A 69 -0.23 -7.01 23.84
N LEU A 70 0.37 -7.28 22.69
CA LEU A 70 1.76 -6.91 22.41
C LEU A 70 1.95 -5.37 22.33
N TRP A 71 0.89 -4.65 21.98
CA TRP A 71 0.93 -3.22 21.65
C TRP A 71 0.17 -2.36 22.67
N CYS A 72 -0.82 -2.95 23.35
CA CYS A 72 -1.64 -2.27 24.35
C CYS A 72 -0.86 -2.06 25.66
N LYS A 73 -0.47 -0.82 25.92
CA LYS A 73 0.30 -0.41 27.12
C LYS A 73 -0.53 -0.36 28.41
N ASN A 74 -1.85 -0.56 28.31
CA ASN A 74 -2.81 -0.43 29.41
C ASN A 74 -2.67 -1.52 30.49
N PHE A 75 -2.04 -2.64 30.13
CA PHE A 75 -1.67 -3.68 31.06
C PHE A 75 -0.20 -3.43 31.41
N GLY A 76 0.11 -3.03 32.64
CA GLY A 76 1.48 -2.76 33.08
C GLY A 76 2.44 -3.93 32.85
N LYS A 77 3.74 -3.75 33.12
CA LYS A 77 4.72 -4.85 33.02
C LYS A 77 4.20 -6.04 33.83
N LYS A 78 3.95 -7.16 33.17
CA LYS A 78 3.69 -8.43 33.88
C LYS A 78 4.98 -8.80 34.59
N GLU A 79 5.01 -8.67 35.92
CA GLU A 79 5.97 -9.38 36.75
C GLU A 79 5.59 -10.86 36.68
N TYR A 80 6.40 -11.64 35.97
CA TYR A 80 6.38 -13.09 36.01
C TYR A 80 7.60 -13.57 36.78
#